data_AF-A0A356AS26-F1
#
_entry.id   AF-A0A356AS26-F1
#
_cell.length_a   1.000
_cell.length_b   1.000
_cell.length_c   1.000
_cell.angle_alpha   90.00
_cell.angle_beta   90.00
_cell.angle_gamma   90.00
#
_symmetry.space_group_name_H-M   'P 1'
#
loop_
_entity.id
_entity.type
_entity.pdbx_description
1 polymer ?
#
loop_
_entity_poly.entity_id
_entity_poly.type
_entity_poly.pdbx_seq_one_letter_code
_entity_poly.pdbx_strand_id
1 'polypeptide(L)'
;KGYELEIKEFSDYVQPNLALESKQLDANYFQHKPYLDDFNKEKGTHLVSAGAIHYEPFGLYAGKTKSLDAIKDGATIAVPNDVTNEARALLLLQDQGLIKLKDGAGLTATTKDIAENKKNLKIKEIEAAQLARSLQDVDFAIINGNYAIQGGLKVSDALA
;
A
#
# COMPACT_ATOMS: atom_id res chain seq x y z
N LYS A 1 21.11 -29.43 -4.81
CA LYS A 1 21.28 -28.41 -5.86
C LYS A 1 22.30 -27.42 -5.31
N GLY A 2 23.48 -27.29 -5.92
CA GLY A 2 24.62 -26.54 -5.37
C GLY A 2 24.50 -25.02 -5.56
N TYR A 3 23.39 -24.43 -5.12
CA TYR A 3 23.17 -22.98 -5.12
C TYR A 3 23.34 -22.44 -3.70
N GLU A 4 23.96 -21.27 -3.60
CA GLU A 4 24.01 -20.45 -2.40
C GLU A 4 23.04 -19.28 -2.58
N LEU A 5 22.16 -19.05 -1.61
CA LEU A 5 21.19 -17.95 -1.63
C LEU A 5 21.63 -16.88 -0.64
N GLU A 6 22.07 -15.74 -1.16
CA GLU A 6 22.37 -14.57 -0.36
C GLU A 6 21.15 -13.65 -0.29
N ILE A 7 20.70 -13.33 0.92
CA ILE A 7 19.53 -12.47 1.15
C ILE A 7 20.00 -11.09 1.58
N LYS A 8 19.63 -10.07 0.80
CA LYS A 8 19.81 -8.66 1.16
C LYS A 8 18.45 -8.03 1.43
N GLU A 9 18.25 -7.58 2.66
CA GLU A 9 17.03 -6.90 3.09
C GLU A 9 17.05 -5.42 2.72
N PHE A 10 15.88 -4.89 2.36
CA PHE A 10 15.65 -3.48 2.07
C PHE A 10 14.47 -3.00 2.90
N SER A 11 14.45 -1.71 3.25
CA SER A 11 13.37 -1.12 4.06
C SER A 11 12.34 -0.34 3.24
N ASP A 12 12.54 -0.18 1.94
CA ASP A 12 11.69 0.59 1.03
C ASP A 12 11.37 -0.17 -0.26
N TYR A 13 10.41 0.36 -1.03
CA TYR A 13 9.93 -0.24 -2.27
C TYR A 13 10.67 0.19 -3.54
N VAL A 14 11.60 1.15 -3.44
CA VAL A 14 12.31 1.70 -4.60
C VAL A 14 13.64 0.98 -4.83
N GLN A 15 14.44 0.85 -3.78
CA GLN A 15 15.79 0.29 -3.87
C GLN A 15 15.86 -1.14 -4.40
N PRO A 16 14.95 -2.08 -4.06
CA PRO A 16 15.02 -3.45 -4.58
C PRO A 16 14.94 -3.51 -6.12
N ASN A 17 14.14 -2.66 -6.75
CA ASN A 17 14.04 -2.59 -8.22
C ASN A 17 15.25 -1.94 -8.86
N LEU A 18 15.76 -0.84 -8.29
CA LEU A 18 16.96 -0.18 -8.82
C LEU A 18 18.20 -1.08 -8.69
N ALA A 19 18.32 -1.84 -7.60
CA ALA A 19 19.39 -2.81 -7.40
C ALA A 19 19.32 -3.97 -8.41
N LEU A 20 18.11 -4.44 -8.74
CA LEU A 20 17.92 -5.46 -9.78
C LEU A 20 18.23 -4.91 -11.19
N GLU A 21 17.70 -3.75 -11.56
CA GLU A 21 17.96 -3.13 -12.87
C GLU A 21 19.46 -2.87 -13.07
N SER A 22 20.16 -2.42 -12.03
CA SER A 22 21.61 -2.20 -12.06
C SER A 22 22.46 -3.48 -11.93
N LYS A 23 21.83 -4.66 -11.95
CA LYS A 23 22.49 -5.98 -11.88
C LYS A 23 23.28 -6.22 -10.59
N GLN A 24 22.92 -5.53 -9.51
CA GLN A 24 23.45 -5.82 -8.16
C GLN A 24 22.72 -6.99 -7.49
N LEU A 25 21.55 -7.35 -8.00
CA LEU A 25 20.75 -8.50 -7.57
C LEU A 25 20.41 -9.35 -8.80
N ASP A 26 20.28 -10.67 -8.62
CA ASP A 26 19.76 -11.57 -9.65
C ASP A 26 18.21 -11.59 -9.69
N ALA A 27 17.58 -11.32 -8.55
CA ALA A 27 16.14 -11.22 -8.39
C ALA A 27 15.79 -10.34 -7.17
N ASN A 28 14.54 -9.87 -7.12
CA ASN A 28 13.95 -9.33 -5.90
C ASN A 28 12.58 -9.97 -5.64
N TYR A 29 12.11 -9.87 -4.40
CA TYR A 29 10.84 -10.45 -3.96
C TYR A 29 10.20 -9.55 -2.91
N PHE A 30 9.33 -8.63 -3.37
CA PHE A 30 8.65 -7.68 -2.48
C PHE A 30 7.36 -7.07 -3.06
N GLN A 31 7.22 -7.03 -4.39
CA GLN A 31 6.17 -6.25 -5.08
C GLN A 31 5.09 -7.12 -5.73
N HIS A 32 3.95 -6.50 -6.02
CA HIS A 32 2.90 -7.05 -6.88
C HIS A 32 3.04 -6.54 -8.34
N LYS A 33 2.30 -7.18 -9.26
CA LYS A 33 2.39 -6.88 -10.70
C LYS A 33 2.01 -5.44 -11.07
N PRO A 34 0.92 -4.84 -10.54
CA PRO A 34 0.63 -3.43 -10.79
C PRO A 34 1.79 -2.50 -10.42
N TYR A 35 2.40 -2.68 -9.24
CA TYR A 35 3.54 -1.87 -8.81
C TYR A 35 4.74 -2.03 -9.75
N LEU A 36 5.06 -3.26 -10.16
CA LEU A 36 6.14 -3.51 -11.13
C LEU A 36 5.92 -2.78 -12.45
N ASP A 37 4.69 -2.85 -12.99
CA ASP A 37 4.34 -2.22 -14.26
C ASP A 37 4.44 -0.69 -14.18
N ASP A 38 3.96 -0.12 -13.09
CA ASP A 38 4.06 1.31 -12.83
C ASP A 38 5.51 1.75 -12.62
N PHE A 39 6.30 1.01 -11.85
CA PHE A 39 7.72 1.29 -11.62
C PHE A 39 8.53 1.27 -12.93
N ASN A 40 8.29 0.28 -13.79
CA ASN A 40 8.90 0.23 -15.13
C ASN A 40 8.54 1.48 -15.94
N LYS A 41 7.25 1.84 -15.96
CA LYS A 41 6.75 3.02 -16.68
C LYS A 41 7.34 4.33 -16.15
N GLU A 42 7.40 4.52 -14.84
CA GLU A 42 7.86 5.76 -14.22
C GLU A 42 9.39 5.92 -14.24
N LYS A 43 10.11 4.82 -14.03
CA LYS A 43 11.59 4.84 -13.89
C LYS A 43 12.32 4.41 -15.15
N GLY A 44 11.62 3.98 -16.19
CA GLY A 44 12.22 3.48 -17.43
C GLY A 44 13.01 2.19 -17.24
N THR A 45 12.60 1.36 -16.26
CA THR A 45 13.22 0.05 -15.99
C THR A 45 12.54 -1.05 -16.81
N HIS A 46 13.20 -2.21 -16.93
CA HIS A 46 12.78 -3.28 -17.84
C HIS A 46 12.56 -4.60 -17.11
N LEU A 47 12.12 -4.51 -15.86
CA LEU A 47 11.99 -5.65 -14.97
C LEU A 47 10.76 -6.49 -15.35
N VAL A 48 10.84 -7.80 -15.15
CA VAL A 48 9.75 -8.74 -15.46
C VAL A 48 9.45 -9.63 -14.27
N SER A 49 8.19 -10.05 -14.13
CA SER A 49 7.81 -11.03 -13.12
C SER A 49 8.23 -12.43 -13.58
N ALA A 50 9.07 -13.09 -12.78
CA ALA A 50 9.47 -14.48 -12.99
C ALA A 50 8.45 -15.50 -12.46
N GLY A 51 7.47 -15.05 -11.66
CA GLY A 51 6.43 -15.90 -11.08
C GLY A 51 5.68 -15.21 -9.94
N ALA A 52 4.44 -15.64 -9.72
CA ALA A 52 3.65 -15.27 -8.55
C ALA A 52 3.96 -16.23 -7.39
N ILE A 53 4.21 -15.69 -6.20
CA ILE A 53 4.67 -16.49 -5.05
C ILE A 53 3.60 -16.51 -3.94
N HIS A 54 3.17 -15.35 -3.46
CA HIS A 54 2.14 -15.23 -2.44
C HIS A 54 1.25 -13.99 -2.64
N TYR A 55 0.19 -13.91 -1.82
CA TYR A 55 -0.70 -12.76 -1.71
C TYR A 55 -0.74 -12.29 -0.26
N GLU A 56 -0.70 -10.97 -0.07
CA GLU A 56 -0.84 -10.33 1.24
C GLU A 56 -2.17 -9.57 1.32
N PRO A 57 -3.02 -9.90 2.31
CA PRO A 57 -4.17 -9.08 2.65
C PRO A 57 -3.73 -7.64 2.94
N PHE A 58 -4.46 -6.70 2.35
CA PHE A 58 -4.24 -5.26 2.52
C PHE A 58 -5.37 -4.75 3.38
N GLY A 59 -5.02 -4.11 4.50
CA GLY A 59 -5.98 -3.91 5.58
C GLY A 59 -6.09 -2.47 6.01
N LEU A 60 -7.28 -2.09 6.46
CA LEU A 60 -7.53 -0.85 7.19
C LEU A 60 -7.35 -1.09 8.69
N TYR A 61 -6.39 -0.45 9.32
CA TYR A 61 -6.06 -0.62 10.73
C TYR A 61 -6.50 0.58 11.57
N ALA A 62 -6.90 0.28 12.81
CA ALA A 62 -7.29 1.29 13.80
C ALA A 62 -6.08 2.10 14.30
N GLY A 63 -6.18 3.44 14.23
CA GLY A 63 -5.25 4.36 14.88
C GLY A 63 -5.85 4.90 16.18
N LYS A 64 -6.08 6.22 16.21
CA LYS A 64 -6.79 6.93 17.30
C LYS A 64 -8.25 6.49 17.44
N THR A 65 -8.89 6.10 16.33
CA THR A 65 -10.28 5.63 16.32
C THR A 65 -10.30 4.09 16.22
N LYS A 66 -11.10 3.45 17.08
CA LYS A 66 -11.03 1.98 17.29
C LYS A 66 -11.94 1.14 16.39
N SER A 67 -12.98 1.72 15.83
CA SER A 67 -13.91 1.03 14.96
C SER A 67 -14.41 1.95 13.85
N LEU A 68 -14.80 1.36 12.72
CA LEU A 68 -15.38 2.09 11.60
C LEU A 68 -16.69 2.81 11.99
N ASP A 69 -17.50 2.23 12.88
CA ASP A 69 -18.75 2.86 13.35
C ASP A 69 -18.52 4.16 14.11
N ALA A 70 -17.33 4.32 14.73
CA ALA A 70 -16.95 5.50 15.49
C ALA A 70 -16.33 6.61 14.62
N ILE A 71 -16.27 6.43 13.29
CA ILE A 71 -15.64 7.38 12.38
C ILE A 71 -16.38 8.73 12.38
N LYS A 72 -15.65 9.77 12.78
CA LYS A 72 -16.14 11.15 12.83
C LYS A 72 -16.01 11.83 11.46
N ASP A 73 -16.81 12.87 11.27
CA ASP A 73 -16.59 13.81 10.17
C ASP A 73 -15.19 14.44 10.29
N GLY A 74 -14.47 14.55 9.17
CA GLY A 74 -13.11 15.09 9.15
C GLY A 74 -12.02 14.15 9.63
N ALA A 75 -12.34 12.86 9.90
CA ALA A 75 -11.37 11.85 10.31
C ALA A 75 -10.24 11.71 9.29
N THR A 76 -9.02 11.47 9.78
CA THR A 76 -7.83 11.33 8.95
C THR A 76 -7.50 9.87 8.71
N ILE A 77 -7.42 9.47 7.44
CA ILE A 77 -7.04 8.12 7.02
C ILE A 77 -5.71 8.21 6.28
N ALA A 78 -4.67 7.57 6.82
CA ALA A 78 -3.39 7.45 6.14
C ALA A 78 -3.43 6.34 5.08
N VAL A 79 -2.84 6.59 3.91
CA VAL A 79 -2.74 5.63 2.80
C VAL A 79 -1.33 5.67 2.20
N PRO A 80 -0.86 4.61 1.53
CA PRO A 80 0.38 4.65 0.77
C PRO A 80 0.37 5.75 -0.29
N ASN A 81 1.53 6.33 -0.58
CA ASN A 81 1.69 7.42 -1.54
C ASN A 81 2.28 7.00 -2.90
N ASP A 82 2.44 5.71 -3.16
CA ASP A 82 2.73 5.20 -4.49
C ASP A 82 1.43 4.91 -5.24
N VAL A 83 1.42 5.16 -6.56
CA VAL A 83 0.20 5.21 -7.40
C VAL A 83 -0.69 3.99 -7.20
N THR A 84 -0.10 2.80 -7.28
CA THR A 84 -0.89 1.56 -7.31
C THR A 84 -1.40 1.15 -5.93
N ASN A 85 -0.63 1.39 -4.86
CA ASN A 85 -1.10 1.12 -3.50
C ASN A 85 -2.05 2.21 -2.98
N GLU A 86 -1.89 3.47 -3.39
CA GLU A 86 -2.89 4.53 -3.15
C GLU A 86 -4.22 4.15 -3.78
N ALA A 87 -4.22 3.78 -5.07
CA ALA A 87 -5.42 3.33 -5.77
C ALA A 87 -6.09 2.13 -5.07
N ARG A 88 -5.30 1.14 -4.65
CA ARG A 88 -5.79 -0.01 -3.88
C ARG A 88 -6.42 0.41 -2.55
N ALA A 89 -5.85 1.40 -1.86
CA ALA A 89 -6.38 1.93 -0.61
C ALA A 89 -7.70 2.68 -0.83
N LEU A 90 -7.79 3.50 -1.87
CA LEU A 90 -9.03 4.19 -2.23
C LEU A 90 -10.15 3.22 -2.64
N LEU A 91 -9.81 2.15 -3.37
CA LEU A 91 -10.75 1.09 -3.69
C LEU A 91 -11.25 0.36 -2.44
N LEU A 92 -10.38 0.10 -1.46
CA LEU A 92 -10.79 -0.46 -0.17
C LEU A 92 -11.73 0.49 0.58
N LEU A 93 -11.44 1.79 0.62
CA LEU A 93 -12.35 2.78 1.23
C LEU A 93 -13.71 2.85 0.53
N GLN A 94 -13.74 2.68 -0.79
CA GLN A 94 -14.98 2.58 -1.55
C GLN A 94 -15.77 1.32 -1.22
N ASP A 95 -15.09 0.17 -1.12
CA ASP A 95 -15.71 -1.11 -0.75
C ASP A 95 -16.35 -1.05 0.65
N GLN A 96 -15.73 -0.30 1.57
CA GLN A 96 -16.27 -0.01 2.90
C GLN A 96 -17.35 1.11 2.91
N GLY A 97 -17.73 1.65 1.75
CA GLY A 97 -18.74 2.69 1.61
C GLY A 97 -18.36 4.05 2.23
N LEU A 98 -17.08 4.27 2.52
CA LEU A 98 -16.58 5.50 3.15
C LEU A 98 -16.43 6.65 2.15
N ILE A 99 -16.07 6.30 0.91
CA ILE A 99 -15.96 7.22 -0.23
C ILE A 99 -16.60 6.57 -1.46
N LYS A 100 -16.75 7.34 -2.54
CA LYS A 100 -17.06 6.81 -3.87
C LYS A 100 -16.09 7.41 -4.87
N LEU A 101 -15.50 6.57 -5.71
CA LEU A 101 -14.64 7.00 -6.81
C LEU A 101 -15.47 7.25 -8.08
N LYS A 102 -14.92 8.04 -8.99
CA LYS A 102 -15.44 8.21 -10.35
C LYS A 102 -15.39 6.87 -11.08
N ASP A 103 -16.38 6.64 -11.95
CA ASP A 103 -16.40 5.46 -12.80
C ASP A 103 -15.12 5.38 -13.65
N GLY A 104 -14.50 4.19 -13.67
CA GLY A 104 -13.30 3.95 -14.45
C GLY A 104 -11.97 4.40 -13.82
N ALA A 105 -11.95 4.90 -12.58
CA ALA A 105 -10.70 5.32 -11.92
C ALA A 105 -9.66 4.19 -11.80
N GLY A 106 -10.12 2.96 -11.55
CA GLY A 106 -9.33 1.73 -11.70
C GLY A 106 -8.07 1.66 -10.83
N LEU A 107 -7.04 1.01 -11.36
CA LEU A 107 -5.77 0.71 -10.66
C LEU A 107 -4.82 1.90 -10.52
N THR A 108 -5.21 3.06 -11.03
CA THR A 108 -4.44 4.32 -10.99
C THR A 108 -5.26 5.45 -10.37
N ALA A 109 -6.31 5.11 -9.61
CA ALA A 109 -7.14 6.08 -8.93
C ALA A 109 -6.32 6.93 -7.96
N THR A 110 -6.60 8.23 -7.93
CA THR A 110 -5.98 9.18 -6.99
C THR A 110 -7.05 9.83 -6.12
N THR A 111 -6.63 10.57 -5.09
CA THR A 111 -7.55 11.41 -4.28
C THR A 111 -8.41 12.38 -5.11
N LYS A 112 -7.97 12.76 -6.32
CA LYS A 112 -8.73 13.62 -7.26
C LYS A 112 -9.88 12.89 -7.94
N ASP A 113 -9.91 11.56 -7.86
CA ASP A 113 -10.95 10.71 -8.44
C ASP A 113 -12.08 10.40 -7.45
N ILE A 114 -12.04 10.97 -6.24
CA ILE A 114 -13.13 10.87 -5.27
C ILE A 114 -14.31 11.72 -5.75
N ALA A 115 -15.41 11.05 -6.08
CA ALA A 115 -16.69 11.66 -6.48
C ALA A 115 -17.58 12.00 -5.28
N GLU A 116 -17.60 11.16 -4.24
CA GLU A 116 -18.38 11.40 -3.02
C GLU A 116 -17.54 11.12 -1.76
N ASN A 117 -17.59 12.03 -0.78
CA ASN A 117 -16.94 11.90 0.53
C ASN A 117 -17.85 12.51 1.62
N LYS A 118 -18.85 11.75 2.05
CA LYS A 118 -19.93 12.26 2.93
C LYS A 118 -19.48 12.65 4.34
N LYS A 119 -18.34 12.10 4.79
CA LYS A 119 -17.76 12.37 6.12
C LYS A 119 -16.55 13.30 6.06
N ASN A 120 -16.34 14.01 4.94
CA ASN A 120 -15.22 14.93 4.75
C ASN A 120 -13.86 14.33 5.17
N LEU A 121 -13.67 13.03 4.91
CA LEU A 121 -12.49 12.28 5.32
C LEU A 121 -11.24 12.91 4.71
N LYS A 122 -10.19 13.05 5.52
CA LYS A 122 -8.90 13.58 5.11
C LYS A 122 -8.00 12.42 4.74
N ILE A 123 -7.78 12.23 3.44
CA ILE A 123 -6.82 11.24 2.95
C ILE A 123 -5.42 11.82 3.08
N LYS A 124 -4.56 11.15 3.85
CA LYS A 124 -3.17 11.55 4.09
C LYS A 124 -2.24 10.54 3.44
N GLU A 125 -1.65 10.93 2.33
CA GLU A 125 -0.65 10.14 1.62
C GLU A 125 0.66 10.09 2.43
N ILE A 126 1.15 8.89 2.71
CA ILE A 126 2.37 8.63 3.49
C ILE A 126 3.17 7.52 2.80
N GLU A 127 4.50 7.61 2.86
CA GLU A 127 5.38 6.53 2.39
C GLU A 127 5.06 5.20 3.12
N ALA A 128 4.97 4.11 2.35
CA ALA A 128 4.41 2.86 2.84
C ALA A 128 5.10 2.33 4.12
N ALA A 129 6.43 2.44 4.22
CA ALA A 129 7.18 2.00 5.38
C ALA A 129 6.90 2.81 6.66
N GLN A 130 6.25 3.98 6.57
CA GLN A 130 5.89 4.80 7.72
C GLN A 130 4.48 4.54 8.25
N LEU A 131 3.62 3.85 7.51
CA LEU A 131 2.19 3.79 7.81
C LEU A 131 1.89 3.16 9.17
N ALA A 132 2.56 2.05 9.53
CA ALA A 132 2.40 1.42 10.83
C ALA A 132 2.76 2.38 11.99
N ARG A 133 3.82 3.18 11.84
CA ARG A 133 4.22 4.19 12.84
C ARG A 133 3.26 5.37 12.91
N SER A 134 2.56 5.68 11.81
CA SER A 134 1.63 6.81 11.73
C SER A 134 0.33 6.58 12.51
N LEU A 135 0.01 5.34 12.91
CA LEU A 135 -1.22 4.99 13.61
C LEU A 135 -1.48 5.81 14.88
N GLN A 136 -0.42 6.29 15.54
CA GLN A 136 -0.53 7.16 16.72
C GLN A 136 -1.01 8.58 16.41
N ASP A 137 -0.96 9.00 15.14
CA ASP A 137 -1.24 10.36 14.70
C ASP A 137 -2.53 10.50 13.89
N VAL A 138 -3.04 9.40 13.32
CA VAL A 138 -4.22 9.36 12.44
C VAL A 138 -5.37 8.56 13.05
N ASP A 139 -6.58 8.69 12.50
CA ASP A 139 -7.73 7.91 12.96
C ASP A 139 -7.64 6.46 12.51
N PHE A 140 -7.22 6.25 11.26
CA PHE A 140 -7.01 4.95 10.65
C PHE A 140 -5.83 5.00 9.66
N ALA A 141 -5.23 3.85 9.35
CA ALA A 141 -4.26 3.74 8.27
C ALA A 141 -4.52 2.47 7.45
N ILE A 142 -4.43 2.56 6.13
CA ILE A 142 -4.43 1.40 5.25
C ILE A 142 -2.97 0.98 5.03
N ILE A 143 -2.63 -0.27 5.35
CA ILE A 143 -1.23 -0.72 5.46
C ILE A 143 -1.00 -2.00 4.66
N ASN A 144 0.14 -2.05 3.93
CA ASN A 144 0.64 -3.26 3.28
C ASN A 144 0.92 -4.37 4.29
N GLY A 145 0.70 -5.63 3.90
CA GLY A 145 0.85 -6.78 4.80
C GLY A 145 2.24 -6.89 5.42
N ASN A 146 3.29 -6.82 4.61
CA ASN A 146 4.68 -6.82 5.06
C ASN A 146 4.97 -5.72 6.11
N TYR A 147 4.53 -4.47 5.88
CA TYR A 147 4.76 -3.36 6.80
C TYR A 147 3.86 -3.43 8.05
N ALA A 148 2.66 -3.99 7.92
CA ALA A 148 1.81 -4.29 9.07
C ALA A 148 2.51 -5.32 9.99
N ILE A 149 3.00 -6.43 9.43
CA ILE A 149 3.73 -7.47 10.17
C ILE A 149 5.00 -6.90 10.80
N GLN A 150 5.80 -6.12 10.05
CA GLN A 150 7.00 -5.48 10.56
C GLN A 150 6.69 -4.48 11.69
N GLY A 151 5.53 -3.81 11.62
CA GLY A 151 5.00 -2.94 12.66
C GLY A 151 4.38 -3.67 13.86
N GLY A 152 4.39 -5.01 13.88
CA GLY A 152 3.83 -5.83 14.96
C GLY A 152 2.31 -6.04 14.88
N LEU A 153 1.68 -5.67 13.77
CA LEU A 153 0.25 -5.88 13.52
C LEU A 153 0.00 -7.26 12.91
N LYS A 154 -1.20 -7.78 13.14
CA LYS A 154 -1.69 -9.02 12.53
C LYS A 154 -2.84 -8.70 11.59
N VAL A 155 -3.05 -9.55 10.59
CA VAL A 155 -4.22 -9.43 9.69
C VAL A 155 -5.54 -9.41 10.47
N SER A 156 -5.63 -10.12 11.59
CA SER A 156 -6.79 -10.11 12.49
C SER A 156 -7.06 -8.76 13.18
N ASP A 157 -6.10 -7.84 13.19
CA ASP A 157 -6.24 -6.51 13.77
C ASP A 157 -6.85 -5.51 12.76
N ALA A 158 -6.93 -5.88 11.48
CA ALA A 158 -7.56 -5.06 10.45
C ALA A 158 -9.08 -5.00 10.65
N LEU A 159 -9.65 -3.82 10.41
CA LEU A 159 -11.09 -3.55 10.44
C LEU A 159 -11.79 -3.91 9.12
N ALA A 160 -11.02 -3.95 8.03
CA ALA A 160 -11.42 -4.31 6.68
C ALA A 160 -10.20 -4.80 5.91
#